data_AF-A0A531MES3-F1
#
_entry.id   AF-A0A531MES3-F1
#
_cell.length_a   1.000
_cell.length_b   1.000
_cell.length_c   1.000
_cell.angle_alpha   90.00
_cell.angle_beta   90.00
_cell.angle_gamma   90.00
#
_symmetry.space_group_name_H-M   'P 1'
#
loop_
_entity.id
_entity.type
_entity.pdbx_description
1 polymer ?
#
loop_
_entity_poly.entity_id
_entity_poly.type
_entity_poly.pdbx_seq_one_letter_code
_entity_poly.pdbx_strand_id
1 'polypeptide(L)' 'AVKLYDSEKAAATLGPLIGGNTRVVTLQNGIDSVGILRRHIPGDRVIGGATYLSAFIKQPGEVVHAGGLRD' A
#
# COMPACT_ATOMS: atom_id res chain seq x y z
N ALA A 1 0.75 -1.55 6.41
CA ALA A 1 1.31 -1.36 5.05
C ALA A 1 2.74 -1.86 5.03
N VAL A 2 3.22 -2.36 3.89
CA VAL A 2 4.61 -2.82 3.71
C VAL A 2 5.42 -1.79 2.92
N LYS A 3 6.74 -1.95 2.80
CA LYS A 3 7.56 -1.17 1.86
C LYS A 3 7.51 -1.78 0.47
N LEU A 4 7.89 -1.02 -0.56
CA LEU A 4 7.78 -1.47 -1.97
C LEU A 4 8.44 -2.84 -2.21
N TYR A 5 9.61 -3.09 -1.64
CA TYR A 5 10.34 -4.35 -1.79
C TYR A 5 9.65 -5.58 -1.17
N ASP A 6 8.69 -5.38 -0.26
CA ASP A 6 7.90 -6.45 0.36
C ASP A 6 6.55 -6.67 -0.37
N SER A 7 6.24 -5.89 -1.41
CA SER A 7 4.92 -5.86 -2.05
C SER A 7 4.52 -7.20 -2.66
N GLU A 8 5.45 -7.93 -3.26
CA GLU A 8 5.18 -9.24 -3.89
C GLU A 8 4.72 -10.26 -2.83
N LYS A 9 5.45 -10.35 -1.71
CA LYS A 9 5.12 -11.27 -0.61
C LYS A 9 3.78 -10.91 0.04
N ALA A 10 3.51 -9.60 0.21
CA ALA A 10 2.23 -9.15 0.74
C ALA A 10 1.08 -9.45 -0.23
N ALA A 11 1.27 -9.22 -1.54
CA ALA A 11 0.25 -9.45 -2.56
C ALA A 11 -0.23 -10.91 -2.59
N ALA A 12 0.70 -11.85 -2.47
CA ALA A 12 0.43 -13.28 -2.44
C ALA A 12 -0.52 -13.72 -1.29
N THR A 13 -0.62 -12.94 -0.21
CA THR A 13 -1.48 -13.29 0.94
C THR A 13 -2.84 -12.58 0.94
N LEU A 14 -3.12 -11.70 -0.04
CA LEU A 14 -4.34 -10.88 -0.03
C LEU A 14 -5.60 -11.63 -0.47
N GLY A 15 -5.47 -12.76 -1.17
CA GLY A 15 -6.60 -13.49 -1.78
C GLY A 15 -7.82 -13.67 -0.87
N PRO A 16 -7.68 -14.19 0.36
CA PRO A 16 -8.80 -14.39 1.28
C PRO A 16 -9.54 -13.10 1.72
N LEU A 17 -8.92 -11.93 1.55
CA LEU A 17 -9.48 -10.63 1.95
C LEU A 17 -10.25 -9.93 0.80
N ILE A 18 -10.17 -10.46 -0.42
CA ILE A 18 -10.70 -9.81 -1.62
C ILE A 18 -12.07 -10.40 -1.99
N GLY A 19 -13.13 -9.70 -1.60
CA GLY A 19 -14.51 -9.99 -2.03
C GLY A 19 -14.87 -9.33 -3.36
N GLY A 20 -16.10 -9.56 -3.85
CA GLY A 20 -16.57 -9.04 -5.15
C GLY A 20 -16.46 -7.52 -5.33
N ASN A 21 -16.64 -6.77 -4.24
CA ASN A 21 -16.64 -5.30 -4.24
C ASN A 21 -15.34 -4.67 -3.71
N THR A 22 -14.34 -5.48 -3.34
CA THR A 22 -13.08 -4.97 -2.78
C THR A 22 -12.25 -4.27 -3.86
N ARG A 23 -11.65 -3.13 -3.49
CA ARG A 23 -10.61 -2.44 -4.25
C ARG A 23 -9.33 -2.42 -3.43
N VAL A 24 -8.18 -2.48 -4.11
CA VAL A 24 -6.86 -2.45 -3.49
C VAL A 24 -6.15 -1.19 -3.96
N VAL A 25 -5.83 -0.30 -3.03
CA VAL A 25 -5.13 0.96 -3.30
C VAL A 25 -3.69 0.83 -2.80
N THR A 26 -2.72 1.14 -3.66
CA THR A 26 -1.33 1.30 -3.26
C THR A 26 -0.98 2.77 -3.14
N LEU A 27 -0.40 3.15 -2.00
CA LEU A 27 0.11 4.50 -1.71
C LEU A 27 1.64 4.51 -1.58
N GLN A 28 2.30 3.49 -2.15
CA GLN A 28 3.74 3.37 -2.10
C GLN A 28 4.40 4.45 -2.94
N ASN A 29 5.54 4.95 -2.46
CA ASN A 29 6.47 5.68 -3.32
C ASN A 29 7.01 4.73 -4.42
N GLY A 30 7.38 5.31 -5.56
CA GLY A 30 7.83 4.57 -6.74
C GLY A 30 6.70 4.18 -7.69
N ILE A 31 7.02 3.53 -8.81
CA ILE A 31 6.09 3.30 -9.94
C ILE A 31 5.64 1.84 -10.09
N ASP A 32 6.35 0.88 -9.49
CA ASP A 32 6.16 -0.54 -9.78
C ASP A 32 5.02 -1.21 -9.02
N SER A 33 4.52 -0.58 -7.96
CA SER A 33 3.61 -1.23 -7.00
C SER A 33 2.31 -1.74 -7.62
N VAL A 34 1.73 -1.00 -8.58
CA VAL A 34 0.51 -1.42 -9.29
C VAL A 34 0.77 -2.68 -10.13
N GLY A 35 1.90 -2.72 -10.85
CA GLY A 35 2.27 -3.87 -11.67
C GLY A 35 2.52 -5.12 -10.84
N ILE A 36 3.22 -4.97 -9.70
CA ILE A 36 3.47 -6.06 -8.74
C ILE A 36 2.15 -6.62 -8.20
N LEU A 37 1.25 -5.75 -7.72
CA LEU A 37 -0.04 -6.17 -7.14
C LEU A 37 -0.94 -6.87 -8.17
N ARG A 38 -0.95 -6.42 -9.43
CA ARG A 38 -1.75 -7.01 -10.51
C ARG A 38 -1.35 -8.44 -10.88
N ARG A 39 -0.15 -8.90 -10.51
CA ARG A 39 0.25 -10.30 -10.71
C ARG A 39 -0.54 -11.27 -9.83
N HIS A 40 -1.04 -10.79 -8.69
CA HIS A 40 -1.76 -11.60 -7.69
C HIS A 40 -3.26 -11.26 -7.62
N ILE A 41 -3.63 -10.05 -8.04
CA ILE A 41 -4.99 -9.53 -7.91
C ILE A 41 -5.57 -9.37 -9.32
N PRO A 42 -6.50 -10.25 -9.74
CA PRO A 42 -7.05 -10.22 -11.08
C PRO A 42 -8.03 -9.05 -11.30
N GLY A 43 -8.10 -8.60 -12.55
CA GLY A 43 -9.02 -7.57 -13.00
C GLY A 43 -8.62 -6.14 -12.62
N ASP A 44 -9.53 -5.19 -12.82
CA ASP A 44 -9.26 -3.77 -12.61
C ASP A 44 -9.51 -3.33 -11.16
N ARG A 45 -8.98 -4.10 -10.21
CA ARG A 45 -9.20 -3.89 -8.76
C ARG A 45 -8.08 -3.12 -8.09
N VAL A 46 -6.92 -3.00 -8.75
CA VAL A 46 -5.72 -2.33 -8.22
C VAL A 46 -5.68 -0.90 -8.71
N ILE A 47 -5.64 0.05 -7.77
CA ILE A 47 -5.61 1.48 -8.01
C ILE A 47 -4.30 2.05 -7.47
N GLY A 48 -3.59 2.82 -8.28
CA GLY A 48 -2.42 3.58 -7.84
C GLY A 48 -2.83 4.90 -7.20
N GLY A 49 -2.13 5.31 -6.15
CA GLY A 49 -2.30 6.61 -5.51
C GLY A 49 -0.98 7.13 -4.93
N ALA A 50 -0.97 8.41 -4.59
CA ALA A 50 0.14 9.05 -3.90
C ALA A 50 -0.33 9.63 -2.57
N THR A 51 0.58 9.72 -1.60
CA THR A 51 0.31 10.33 -0.30
C THR A 51 1.44 11.30 0.05
N TYR A 52 1.07 12.41 0.70
CA TYR A 52 1.99 13.43 1.18
C TYR A 52 1.88 13.48 2.70
N LEU A 53 2.65 12.64 3.38
CA LEU A 53 2.60 12.41 4.82
C LEU A 53 4.02 12.21 5.36
N SER A 54 4.34 12.81 6.51
CA SER A 54 5.54 12.48 7.27
C SER A 54 5.17 11.69 8.52
N ALA A 55 5.46 10.38 8.53
CA ALA A 55 5.23 9.52 9.68
C ALA A 55 6.32 8.45 9.81
N PHE A 56 6.60 8.03 11.04
CA PHE A 56 7.56 6.97 11.33
C PHE A 56 7.13 6.13 12.54
N ILE A 57 7.62 4.89 12.60
CA ILE A 57 7.44 4.01 13.74
C ILE A 57 8.49 4.38 14.77
N LYS A 58 8.09 4.83 15.96
CA LYS A 58 9.01 5.18 17.05
C LYS A 58 9.44 3.94 17.83
N GLN A 59 8.47 3.05 18.09
CA GLN A 59 8.66 1.75 18.74
C GLN A 59 7.45 0.84 18.41
N PRO A 60 7.50 -0.47 18.70
CA PRO A 60 6.35 -1.36 18.51
C PRO A 60 5.09 -0.81 19.19
N GLY A 61 4.01 -0.64 18.42
CA GLY A 61 2.74 -0.09 18.91
C GLY A 61 2.65 1.45 18.91
N GLU A 62 3.70 2.19 18.57
CA GLU A 62 3.70 3.66 18.53
C GLU A 62 4.12 4.21 17.15
N VAL A 63 3.21 4.94 16.49
CA VAL A 63 3.46 5.67 15.23
C VAL A 63 3.39 7.17 15.50
N VAL A 64 4.41 7.90 15.07
CA VAL A 64 4.47 9.36 15.17
C VAL A 64 4.12 9.97 13.81
N HIS A 65 3.12 10.83 13.79
CA HIS A 65 2.85 11.74 12.66
C HIS A 65 3.59 13.05 12.93
N ALA A 66 4.61 13.35 12.14
CA ALA A 66 5.48 14.51 12.30
C ALA A 66 4.93 15.81 11.67
N GLY A 67 3.67 15.80 11.25
CA GLY A 67 3.07 16.83 10.41
C GLY A 67 3.30 16.60 8.92
N GLY A 68 2.81 17.54 8.10
CA GLY A 68 2.88 17.51 6.64
C GLY A 68 2.80 18.93 6.08
N LEU A 69 2.76 19.07 4.74
CA LEU A 69 2.69 20.36 4.05
C LEU A 69 1.67 21.27 4.73
N ARG A 70 2.13 22.42 5.23
CA ARG A 70 1.27 23.53 5.61
C ARG A 70 1.20 24.44 4.40
N ASP A 71 -0.01 24.92 4.12
CA ASP A 71 -0.36 25.82 3.01
C ASP A 71 0.67 26.94 2.78
#